data_AF-A0A6I7PGV1-F1
#
_entry.id   AF-A0A6I7PGV1-F1
#
_cell.length_a   1.000
_cell.length_b   1.000
_cell.length_c   1.000
_cell.angle_alpha   90.00
_cell.angle_beta   90.00
_cell.angle_gamma   90.00
#
_symmetry.space_group_name_H-M   'P 1'
#
loop_
_entity.id
_entity.type
_entity.pdbx_description
1 polymer ?
#
loop_
_entity_poly.entity_id
_entity_poly.type
_entity_poly.pdbx_seq_one_letter_code
_entity_poly.pdbx_strand_id
1 'polypeptide(L)'
;MKNLAFLLIAVCLTLGVIAATTAYVPRLSLPDEQLLGLTINAAAGMEDRDDGRRVAIITDETKITPEVLATLREAGVQRVRVKEFSFARWSHWWLMLIAVGGLTVGAVVVRTSTRREIETAMAEDGEKDSLNPVAMMEMIRETIHSLDASLPTMADDESRNAAIVEQFGEVQATMVPAFVEARPRLIAKLGLGGFAELMDRFAAMERQVNRAWSAAADGVTEEALICVRAAAPLADEAAAKLGT
;
A
#
# COMPACT_ATOMS: atom_id res chain seq x y z
N MET A 1 -9.30 -17.52 11.42
CA MET A 1 -9.79 -16.12 11.54
C MET A 1 -9.67 -15.32 10.25
N LYS A 2 -8.58 -15.47 9.49
CA LYS A 2 -8.34 -14.77 8.22
C LYS A 2 -9.47 -14.90 7.18
N ASN A 3 -9.99 -16.13 6.99
CA ASN A 3 -11.13 -16.37 6.07
C ASN A 3 -12.39 -15.60 6.48
N LEU A 4 -12.65 -15.46 7.78
CA LEU A 4 -13.79 -14.69 8.30
C LEU A 4 -13.60 -13.19 8.08
N ALA A 5 -12.37 -12.69 8.21
CA ALA A 5 -12.05 -11.29 7.91
C ALA A 5 -12.18 -10.98 6.41
N PHE A 6 -11.76 -11.89 5.52
CA PHE A 6 -11.98 -11.74 4.08
C PHE A 6 -13.47 -11.77 3.71
N LEU A 7 -14.26 -12.65 4.34
CA LEU A 7 -15.71 -12.67 4.15
C LEU A 7 -16.34 -11.34 4.60
N LEU A 8 -15.94 -10.82 5.76
CA LEU A 8 -16.40 -9.51 6.25
C LEU A 8 -16.07 -8.39 5.26
N ILE A 9 -14.83 -8.34 4.75
CA ILE A 9 -14.41 -7.37 3.74
C ILE A 9 -15.29 -7.47 2.49
N ALA A 10 -15.53 -8.68 1.98
CA ALA A 10 -16.36 -8.89 0.80
C ALA A 10 -17.80 -8.39 1.00
N VAL A 11 -18.43 -8.76 2.13
CA VAL A 11 -19.80 -8.32 2.46
C VAL A 11 -19.87 -6.80 2.59
N CYS A 12 -18.93 -6.19 3.30
CA CYS A 12 -18.87 -4.73 3.45
C CYS A 12 -18.67 -4.02 2.11
N LEU A 13 -17.84 -4.55 1.22
CA LEU A 13 -17.64 -4.00 -0.12
C LEU A 13 -18.93 -4.05 -0.94
N THR A 14 -19.64 -5.20 -0.94
CA THR A 14 -20.94 -5.33 -1.61
C THR A 14 -21.96 -4.34 -1.06
N LEU A 15 -22.06 -4.20 0.27
CA LEU A 15 -22.96 -3.24 0.91
C LEU A 15 -22.62 -1.80 0.56
N GLY A 16 -21.33 -1.44 0.55
CA GLY A 16 -20.86 -0.11 0.17
C GLY A 16 -21.22 0.25 -1.27
N VAL A 17 -21.03 -0.69 -2.21
CA VAL A 17 -21.42 -0.51 -3.61
C VAL A 17 -22.93 -0.31 -3.75
N ILE A 18 -23.74 -1.15 -3.11
CA ILE A 18 -25.21 -1.00 -3.13
C ILE A 18 -25.60 0.37 -2.55
N ALA A 19 -25.04 0.77 -1.41
CA ALA A 19 -25.32 2.07 -0.80
C ALA A 19 -24.96 3.23 -1.75
N ALA A 20 -23.78 3.18 -2.38
CA ALA A 20 -23.31 4.20 -3.31
C ALA A 20 -24.24 4.39 -4.52
N THR A 21 -24.81 3.32 -5.08
CA THR A 21 -25.75 3.43 -6.21
C THR A 21 -27.02 4.23 -5.88
N THR A 22 -27.33 4.39 -4.59
CA THR A 22 -28.50 5.16 -4.12
C THR A 22 -28.21 6.61 -3.77
N ALA A 23 -26.95 7.06 -3.83
CA ALA A 23 -26.53 8.39 -3.41
C ALA A 23 -27.18 9.53 -4.23
N TYR A 24 -27.43 9.28 -5.51
CA TYR A 24 -28.01 10.24 -6.46
C TYR A 24 -29.48 9.94 -6.77
N VAL A 25 -30.12 9.08 -5.97
CA VAL A 25 -31.49 8.60 -6.23
C VAL A 25 -32.37 8.86 -5.00
N PRO A 26 -32.66 10.14 -4.68
CA PRO A 26 -33.55 10.50 -3.59
C PRO A 26 -34.95 9.92 -3.78
N ARG A 27 -35.65 9.70 -2.66
CA ARG A 27 -37.07 9.34 -2.66
C ARG A 27 -37.92 10.60 -2.82
N LEU A 28 -38.97 10.54 -3.65
CA LEU A 28 -39.91 11.65 -3.82
C LEU A 28 -40.82 11.87 -2.61
N SER A 29 -40.78 10.96 -1.63
CA SER A 29 -41.41 11.11 -0.32
C SER A 29 -40.68 12.07 0.63
N LEU A 30 -39.51 12.59 0.24
CA LEU A 30 -38.79 13.60 1.03
C LEU A 30 -39.54 14.95 1.01
N PRO A 31 -39.31 15.82 2.01
CA PRO A 31 -39.85 17.18 2.02
C PRO A 31 -39.46 17.98 0.77
N ASP A 32 -40.36 18.84 0.31
CA ASP A 32 -40.20 19.59 -0.93
C ASP A 32 -38.96 20.49 -0.90
N GLU A 33 -38.62 21.10 0.26
CA GLU A 33 -37.42 21.91 0.39
C GLU A 33 -36.11 21.15 0.11
N GLN A 34 -36.12 19.81 0.20
CA GLN A 34 -34.95 19.00 -0.13
C GLN A 34 -34.88 18.64 -1.62
N LEU A 35 -36.00 18.69 -2.33
CA LEU A 35 -36.14 18.22 -3.72
C LEU A 35 -36.21 19.37 -4.74
N LEU A 36 -36.73 20.52 -4.34
CA LEU A 36 -36.88 21.68 -5.22
C LEU A 36 -35.52 22.24 -5.67
N GLY A 37 -35.44 22.61 -6.95
CA GLY A 37 -34.24 23.18 -7.56
C GLY A 37 -33.18 22.18 -8.01
N LEU A 38 -33.39 20.87 -7.78
CA LEU A 38 -32.49 19.82 -8.27
C LEU A 38 -32.66 19.60 -9.77
N THR A 39 -31.61 19.10 -10.41
CA THR A 39 -31.58 18.81 -11.84
C THR A 39 -31.71 17.31 -12.06
N ILE A 40 -32.71 16.92 -12.85
CA ILE A 40 -32.92 15.52 -13.23
C ILE A 40 -31.79 15.06 -14.15
N ASN A 41 -31.17 13.93 -13.81
CA ASN A 41 -30.02 13.37 -14.51
C ASN A 41 -30.38 12.19 -15.42
N ALA A 42 -31.63 11.73 -15.38
CA ALA A 42 -32.16 10.70 -16.26
C ALA A 42 -33.67 10.85 -16.34
N ALA A 43 -34.25 10.58 -17.52
CA ALA A 43 -35.68 10.66 -17.76
C ALA A 43 -36.48 9.91 -16.67
N ALA A 44 -37.57 10.52 -16.21
CA ALA A 44 -38.35 10.04 -15.06
C ALA A 44 -39.86 10.01 -15.36
N GLY A 45 -40.54 9.01 -14.79
CA GLY A 45 -41.94 8.71 -15.11
C GLY A 45 -42.10 8.06 -16.48
N MET A 46 -43.22 7.38 -16.69
CA MET A 46 -43.63 6.84 -17.99
C MET A 46 -45.13 7.08 -18.14
N GLU A 47 -45.52 7.66 -19.26
CA GLU A 47 -46.93 7.83 -19.65
C GLU A 47 -47.19 7.08 -20.95
N ASP A 48 -48.30 6.34 -20.99
CA ASP A 48 -48.78 5.67 -22.19
C ASP A 48 -49.47 6.73 -23.08
N ARG A 49 -48.93 6.96 -24.27
CA ARG A 49 -49.49 7.90 -25.24
C ARG A 49 -50.57 7.22 -26.08
N ASP A 50 -51.50 7.99 -26.64
CA ASP A 50 -52.59 7.51 -27.52
C ASP A 50 -52.11 6.69 -28.73
N ASP A 51 -50.85 6.84 -29.13
CA ASP A 51 -50.19 6.07 -30.20
C ASP A 51 -49.61 4.71 -29.73
N GLY A 52 -49.84 4.34 -28.47
CA GLY A 52 -49.34 3.12 -27.83
C GLY A 52 -47.87 3.17 -27.40
N ARG A 53 -47.18 4.31 -27.55
CA ARG A 53 -45.78 4.46 -27.11
C ARG A 53 -45.71 4.94 -25.66
N ARG A 54 -44.71 4.43 -24.93
CA ARG A 54 -44.33 4.93 -23.61
C ARG A 54 -43.33 6.05 -23.74
N VAL A 55 -43.68 7.24 -23.27
CA VAL A 55 -42.79 8.40 -23.27
C VAL A 55 -42.52 8.81 -21.82
N ALA A 56 -41.30 9.27 -21.56
CA ALA A 56 -40.96 9.79 -20.24
C ALA A 56 -41.73 11.08 -19.97
N ILE A 57 -42.28 11.20 -18.76
CA ILE A 57 -43.07 12.37 -18.35
C ILE A 57 -42.16 13.60 -18.30
N ILE A 58 -40.93 13.43 -17.82
CA ILE A 58 -39.92 14.49 -17.73
C ILE A 58 -38.61 14.00 -18.33
N THR A 59 -38.01 14.84 -19.18
CA THR A 59 -36.70 14.61 -19.79
C THR A 59 -35.56 14.94 -18.83
N ASP A 60 -34.36 14.48 -19.18
CA ASP A 60 -33.13 14.91 -18.52
C ASP A 60 -32.94 16.43 -18.59
N GLU A 61 -32.08 16.96 -17.70
CA GLU A 61 -31.78 18.39 -17.54
C GLU A 61 -32.93 19.26 -17.01
N THR A 62 -34.10 18.67 -16.74
CA THR A 62 -35.23 19.41 -16.17
C THR A 62 -35.00 19.72 -14.69
N LYS A 63 -35.22 20.97 -14.29
CA LYS A 63 -35.22 21.36 -12.87
C LYS A 63 -36.52 20.94 -12.19
N ILE A 64 -36.41 20.43 -10.97
CA ILE A 64 -37.56 20.05 -10.15
C ILE A 64 -38.21 21.33 -9.59
N THR A 65 -39.30 21.76 -10.24
CA THR A 65 -40.23 22.78 -9.74
C THR A 65 -41.39 22.13 -8.98
N PRO A 66 -42.22 22.89 -8.24
CA PRO A 66 -43.38 22.33 -7.54
C PRO A 66 -44.35 21.58 -8.47
N GLU A 67 -44.53 22.09 -9.69
CA GLU A 67 -45.40 21.48 -10.71
C GLU A 67 -44.82 20.14 -11.18
N VAL A 68 -43.53 20.12 -11.55
CA VAL A 68 -42.80 18.91 -11.96
C VAL A 68 -42.84 17.85 -10.86
N LEU A 69 -42.66 18.25 -9.60
CA LEU A 69 -42.70 17.35 -8.45
C LEU A 69 -44.11 16.77 -8.23
N ALA A 70 -45.16 17.58 -8.37
CA ALA A 70 -46.54 17.12 -8.28
C ALA A 70 -46.84 16.10 -9.38
N THR A 71 -46.47 16.38 -10.64
CA THR A 71 -46.64 15.46 -11.77
C THR A 71 -45.93 14.13 -11.53
N LEU A 72 -44.69 14.14 -11.03
CA LEU A 72 -43.94 12.92 -10.72
C LEU A 72 -44.61 12.08 -9.63
N ARG A 73 -45.14 12.73 -8.58
CA ARG A 73 -45.83 12.04 -7.48
C ARG A 73 -47.18 11.46 -7.92
N GLU A 74 -47.94 12.20 -8.73
CA GLU A 74 -49.21 11.73 -9.30
C GLU A 74 -48.99 10.52 -10.22
N ALA A 75 -47.91 10.54 -11.00
CA ALA A 75 -47.48 9.40 -11.82
C ALA A 75 -46.92 8.21 -11.00
N GLY A 76 -46.95 8.27 -9.67
CA GLY A 76 -46.49 7.19 -8.79
C GLY A 76 -44.98 6.96 -8.78
N VAL A 77 -44.19 7.92 -9.29
CA VAL A 77 -42.73 7.80 -9.28
C VAL A 77 -42.24 7.85 -7.84
N GLN A 78 -41.48 6.83 -7.43
CA GLN A 78 -40.97 6.72 -6.05
C GLN A 78 -39.61 7.42 -5.88
N ARG A 79 -38.81 7.44 -6.95
CA ARG A 79 -37.40 7.81 -6.94
C ARG A 79 -37.00 8.44 -8.26
N VAL A 80 -36.14 9.43 -8.19
CA VAL A 80 -35.63 10.15 -9.37
C VAL A 80 -34.13 10.27 -9.26
N ARG A 81 -33.41 10.12 -10.38
CA ARG A 81 -31.96 10.32 -10.43
C ARG A 81 -31.67 11.80 -10.63
N VAL A 82 -30.88 12.39 -9.73
CA VAL A 82 -30.52 13.82 -9.76
C VAL A 82 -29.01 14.00 -9.93
N LYS A 83 -28.58 15.20 -10.33
CA LYS A 83 -27.15 15.53 -10.47
C LYS A 83 -26.51 15.92 -9.14
N GLU A 84 -27.26 16.60 -8.28
CA GLU A 84 -26.74 17.21 -7.07
C GLU A 84 -26.78 16.23 -5.88
N PHE A 85 -25.60 15.95 -5.33
CA PHE A 85 -25.47 15.12 -4.14
C PHE A 85 -25.78 15.90 -2.85
N SER A 86 -26.42 15.22 -1.89
CA SER A 86 -26.54 15.70 -0.51
C SER A 86 -26.68 14.52 0.45
N PHE A 87 -25.91 14.54 1.54
CA PHE A 87 -25.97 13.52 2.60
C PHE A 87 -27.35 13.42 3.24
N ALA A 88 -28.04 14.55 3.43
CA ALA A 88 -29.36 14.57 4.05
C ALA A 88 -30.41 13.78 3.23
N ARG A 89 -30.23 13.72 1.90
CA ARG A 89 -31.12 12.99 0.99
C ARG A 89 -30.75 11.52 0.82
N TRP A 90 -29.55 11.13 1.23
CA TRP A 90 -29.03 9.79 0.98
C TRP A 90 -29.57 8.80 2.02
N SER A 91 -30.74 8.21 1.74
CA SER A 91 -31.45 7.30 2.64
C SER A 91 -30.63 6.13 3.23
N HIS A 92 -29.52 5.73 2.58
CA HIS A 92 -28.72 4.57 2.97
C HIS A 92 -27.27 4.95 3.36
N TRP A 93 -27.03 6.20 3.73
CA TRP A 93 -25.69 6.66 4.14
C TRP A 93 -25.11 5.84 5.31
N TRP A 94 -25.96 5.36 6.22
CA TRP A 94 -25.56 4.51 7.35
C TRP A 94 -25.01 3.14 6.90
N LEU A 95 -25.52 2.58 5.79
CA LEU A 95 -24.96 1.35 5.20
C LEU A 95 -23.53 1.58 4.69
N MET A 96 -23.26 2.76 4.12
CA MET A 96 -21.90 3.13 3.74
C MET A 96 -20.99 3.22 4.97
N LEU A 97 -21.46 3.82 6.07
CA LEU A 97 -20.66 3.86 7.30
C LEU A 97 -20.34 2.46 7.83
N ILE A 98 -21.32 1.55 7.86
CA ILE A 98 -21.09 0.16 8.28
C ILE A 98 -20.10 -0.52 7.34
N ALA A 99 -20.22 -0.30 6.02
CA ALA A 99 -19.30 -0.84 5.03
C ALA A 99 -17.85 -0.35 5.30
N VAL A 100 -17.65 0.96 5.47
CA VAL A 100 -16.32 1.54 5.76
C VAL A 100 -15.77 1.03 7.10
N GLY A 101 -16.60 0.99 8.14
CA GLY A 101 -16.21 0.47 9.45
C GLY A 101 -15.80 -0.99 9.40
N GLY A 102 -16.60 -1.84 8.74
CA GLY A 102 -16.30 -3.26 8.61
C GLY A 102 -15.09 -3.55 7.72
N LEU A 103 -14.86 -2.78 6.65
CA LEU A 103 -13.62 -2.84 5.85
C LEU A 103 -12.39 -2.53 6.72
N THR A 104 -12.48 -1.49 7.55
CA THR A 104 -11.39 -1.09 8.45
C THR A 104 -11.10 -2.18 9.46
N VAL A 105 -12.13 -2.72 10.12
CA VAL A 105 -11.99 -3.82 11.09
C VAL A 105 -11.42 -5.08 10.41
N GLY A 106 -11.95 -5.45 9.25
CA GLY A 106 -11.46 -6.60 8.48
C GLY A 106 -9.98 -6.47 8.12
N ALA A 107 -9.55 -5.30 7.63
CA ALA A 107 -8.16 -5.01 7.32
C ALA A 107 -7.24 -5.11 8.55
N VAL A 108 -7.68 -4.58 9.70
CA VAL A 108 -6.93 -4.67 10.97
C VAL A 108 -6.81 -6.12 11.44
N VAL A 109 -7.88 -6.92 11.36
CA VAL A 109 -7.85 -8.35 11.73
C VAL A 109 -6.91 -9.13 10.80
N VAL A 110 -6.96 -8.90 9.49
CA VAL A 110 -6.03 -9.55 8.55
C VAL A 110 -4.60 -9.15 8.89
N ARG A 111 -4.32 -7.87 9.09
CA ARG A 111 -2.97 -7.37 9.40
C ARG A 111 -2.41 -7.96 10.69
N THR A 112 -3.23 -8.02 11.75
CA THR A 112 -2.83 -8.59 13.04
C THR A 112 -2.67 -10.11 12.98
N SER A 113 -3.52 -10.82 12.24
CA SER A 113 -3.38 -12.27 12.06
C SER A 113 -2.11 -12.65 11.31
N THR A 114 -1.79 -11.95 10.21
CA THR A 114 -0.54 -12.17 9.46
C THR A 114 0.68 -11.86 10.33
N ARG A 115 0.63 -10.79 11.14
CA ARG A 115 1.71 -10.48 12.08
C ARG A 115 1.92 -11.60 13.10
N ARG A 116 0.85 -12.15 13.67
CA ARG A 116 0.92 -13.26 14.63
C ARG A 116 1.42 -14.56 13.99
N GLU A 117 0.95 -14.90 12.78
CA GLU A 117 1.41 -16.08 12.04
C GLU A 117 2.93 -16.00 11.79
N ILE A 118 3.43 -14.82 11.45
CA ILE A 118 4.86 -14.59 11.28
C ILE A 118 5.59 -14.63 12.63
N GLU A 119 5.08 -14.02 13.69
CA GLU A 119 5.66 -14.10 15.04
C GLU A 119 5.74 -15.55 15.55
N THR A 120 4.72 -16.38 15.31
CA THR A 120 4.76 -17.81 15.66
C THR A 120 5.76 -18.60 14.81
N ALA A 121 5.80 -18.36 13.50
CA ALA A 121 6.81 -18.98 12.64
C ALA A 121 8.23 -18.56 13.04
N MET A 122 8.41 -17.31 13.48
CA MET A 122 9.67 -16.79 14.00
C MET A 122 10.04 -17.40 15.37
N ALA A 123 9.07 -17.71 16.22
CA ALA A 123 9.31 -18.37 17.50
C ALA A 123 9.71 -19.85 17.31
N GLU A 124 9.12 -20.54 16.33
CA GLU A 124 9.50 -21.92 15.96
C GLU A 124 10.88 -21.96 15.26
N ASP A 125 11.21 -20.95 14.47
CA ASP A 125 12.55 -20.78 13.88
C ASP A 125 13.61 -20.25 14.89
N GLY A 126 13.20 -19.83 16.09
CA GLY A 126 14.08 -19.24 17.11
C GLY A 126 15.15 -20.18 17.65
N GLU A 127 15.10 -21.47 17.28
CA GLU A 127 16.15 -22.45 17.58
C GLU A 127 17.27 -22.48 16.51
N LYS A 128 17.11 -21.75 15.39
CA LYS A 128 18.16 -21.50 14.39
C LYS A 128 18.58 -20.02 14.42
N ASP A 129 19.56 -19.73 15.26
CA ASP A 129 20.21 -18.43 15.46
C ASP A 129 20.87 -17.83 14.19
N SER A 130 20.90 -18.56 13.08
CA SER A 130 21.61 -18.22 11.84
C SER A 130 20.95 -17.15 10.95
N LEU A 131 19.81 -16.56 11.34
CA LEU A 131 19.01 -15.66 10.49
C LEU A 131 18.52 -14.41 11.24
N ASN A 132 19.31 -13.87 12.16
CA ASN A 132 19.01 -12.55 12.75
C ASN A 132 19.43 -11.44 11.77
N PRO A 133 18.49 -10.77 11.06
CA PRO A 133 18.85 -9.76 10.06
C PRO A 133 19.53 -8.53 10.65
N VAL A 134 19.30 -8.24 11.93
CA VAL A 134 19.99 -7.12 12.61
C VAL A 134 21.46 -7.46 12.79
N ALA A 135 21.75 -8.68 13.26
CA ALA A 135 23.13 -9.15 13.39
C ALA A 135 23.83 -9.22 12.02
N MET A 136 23.15 -9.70 10.98
CA MET A 136 23.70 -9.72 9.61
C MET A 136 24.04 -8.31 9.11
N MET A 137 23.15 -7.34 9.31
CA MET A 137 23.41 -5.96 8.91
C MET A 137 24.59 -5.35 9.69
N GLU A 138 24.70 -5.61 11.00
CA GLU A 138 25.85 -5.15 11.79
C GLU A 138 27.16 -5.78 11.31
N MET A 139 27.18 -7.08 10.97
CA MET A 139 28.37 -7.73 10.43
C MET A 139 28.80 -7.15 9.07
N ILE A 140 27.84 -6.88 8.17
CA ILE A 140 28.11 -6.21 6.88
C ILE A 140 28.71 -4.83 7.15
N ARG A 141 28.09 -4.05 8.03
CA ARG A 141 28.54 -2.70 8.40
C ARG A 141 29.94 -2.72 9.00
N GLU A 142 30.21 -3.63 9.94
CA GLU A 142 31.53 -3.78 10.56
C GLU A 142 32.59 -4.18 9.54
N THR A 143 32.27 -5.09 8.62
CA THR A 143 33.19 -5.51 7.54
C THR A 143 33.55 -4.33 6.63
N ILE A 144 32.56 -3.53 6.21
CA ILE A 144 32.79 -2.34 5.36
C ILE A 144 33.67 -1.32 6.08
N HIS A 145 33.37 -1.00 7.35
CA HIS A 145 34.14 -0.01 8.12
C HIS A 145 35.55 -0.51 8.45
N SER A 146 35.71 -1.78 8.81
CA SER A 146 37.02 -2.40 9.06
C SER A 146 37.88 -2.37 7.80
N LEU A 147 37.30 -2.70 6.65
CA LEU A 147 37.99 -2.64 5.37
C LEU A 147 38.42 -1.20 5.04
N ASP A 148 37.50 -0.23 5.07
CA ASP A 148 37.80 1.19 4.78
C ASP A 148 38.91 1.75 5.68
N ALA A 149 38.90 1.40 6.97
CA ALA A 149 39.93 1.82 7.92
C ALA A 149 41.30 1.16 7.65
N SER A 150 41.32 -0.08 7.17
CA SER A 150 42.56 -0.83 6.94
C SER A 150 43.25 -0.48 5.62
N LEU A 151 42.50 -0.15 4.56
CA LEU A 151 43.02 0.07 3.21
C LEU A 151 44.13 1.15 3.10
N PRO A 152 44.05 2.30 3.80
CA PRO A 152 45.11 3.30 3.78
C PRO A 152 46.44 2.82 4.37
N THR A 153 46.41 1.80 5.24
CA THR A 153 47.61 1.26 5.92
C THR A 153 48.34 0.21 5.08
N MET A 154 47.72 -0.26 4.00
CA MET A 154 48.30 -1.27 3.12
C MET A 154 49.34 -0.65 2.18
N ALA A 155 50.44 -1.38 1.98
CA ALA A 155 51.66 -0.88 1.34
C ALA A 155 51.52 -0.62 -0.17
N ASP A 156 50.72 -1.43 -0.86
CA ASP A 156 50.57 -1.40 -2.31
C ASP A 156 49.12 -1.69 -2.75
N ASP A 157 48.85 -1.36 -4.00
CA ASP A 157 47.54 -1.47 -4.62
C ASP A 157 47.10 -2.94 -4.81
N GLU A 158 48.04 -3.85 -5.04
CA GLU A 158 47.75 -5.28 -5.16
C GLU A 158 47.18 -5.83 -3.84
N SER A 159 47.81 -5.48 -2.72
CA SER A 159 47.36 -5.86 -1.38
C SER A 159 45.99 -5.29 -1.05
N ARG A 160 45.72 -4.03 -1.46
CA ARG A 160 44.41 -3.38 -1.28
C ARG A 160 43.33 -4.11 -2.08
N ASN A 161 43.60 -4.38 -3.35
CA ASN A 161 42.64 -5.06 -4.23
C ASN A 161 42.36 -6.49 -3.75
N ALA A 162 43.38 -7.23 -3.34
CA ALA A 162 43.22 -8.56 -2.77
C ALA A 162 42.32 -8.54 -1.53
N ALA A 163 42.54 -7.60 -0.60
CA ALA A 163 41.71 -7.46 0.60
C ALA A 163 40.24 -7.11 0.27
N ILE A 164 40.00 -6.24 -0.72
CA ILE A 164 38.64 -5.90 -1.16
C ILE A 164 37.95 -7.13 -1.76
N VAL A 165 38.62 -7.84 -2.67
CA VAL A 165 38.06 -9.03 -3.33
C VAL A 165 37.70 -10.11 -2.32
N GLU A 166 38.57 -10.37 -1.35
CA GLU A 166 38.34 -11.36 -0.30
C GLU A 166 37.17 -10.98 0.61
N GLN A 167 37.22 -9.79 1.23
CA GLN A 167 36.22 -9.40 2.23
C GLN A 167 34.85 -9.12 1.61
N PHE A 168 34.78 -8.42 0.48
CA PHE A 168 33.51 -8.18 -0.19
C PHE A 168 32.97 -9.42 -0.91
N GLY A 169 33.84 -10.36 -1.30
CA GLY A 169 33.43 -11.68 -1.75
C GLY A 169 32.63 -12.43 -0.68
N GLU A 170 33.11 -12.41 0.57
CA GLU A 170 32.40 -13.03 1.70
C GLU A 170 31.06 -12.33 2.01
N VAL A 171 31.05 -10.99 1.99
CA VAL A 171 29.82 -10.20 2.17
C VAL A 171 28.76 -10.59 1.13
N GLN A 172 29.13 -10.70 -0.14
CA GLN A 172 28.22 -11.04 -1.24
C GLN A 172 27.78 -12.51 -1.21
N ALA A 173 28.69 -13.43 -0.90
CA ALA A 173 28.42 -14.86 -0.95
C ALA A 173 27.56 -15.33 0.24
N THR A 174 27.77 -14.73 1.41
CA THR A 174 27.20 -15.24 2.67
C THR A 174 26.21 -14.25 3.29
N MET A 175 26.65 -13.01 3.53
CA MET A 175 25.90 -12.08 4.38
C MET A 175 24.68 -11.46 3.68
N VAL A 176 24.85 -11.04 2.42
CA VAL A 176 23.78 -10.43 1.62
C VAL A 176 22.61 -11.42 1.39
N PRO A 177 22.84 -12.67 0.94
CA PRO A 177 21.76 -13.65 0.79
C PRO A 177 21.04 -13.92 2.10
N ALA A 178 21.77 -14.13 3.21
CA ALA A 178 21.18 -14.37 4.52
C ALA A 178 20.31 -13.21 5.00
N PHE A 179 20.72 -11.96 4.72
CA PHE A 179 19.91 -10.79 5.03
C PHE A 179 18.63 -10.72 4.18
N VAL A 180 18.72 -10.98 2.87
CA VAL A 180 17.57 -10.93 1.95
C VAL A 180 16.56 -12.05 2.24
N GLU A 181 17.02 -13.24 2.65
CA GLU A 181 16.16 -14.35 3.07
C GLU A 181 15.28 -13.99 4.29
N ALA A 182 15.75 -13.09 5.14
CA ALA A 182 14.99 -12.58 6.28
C ALA A 182 13.86 -11.58 5.89
N ARG A 183 13.60 -11.36 4.60
CA ARG A 183 12.55 -10.45 4.08
C ARG A 183 11.19 -10.59 4.78
N PRO A 184 10.61 -11.79 4.98
CA PRO A 184 9.32 -11.90 5.67
C PRO A 184 9.36 -11.34 7.10
N ARG A 185 10.48 -11.55 7.81
CA ARG A 185 10.71 -11.07 9.18
C ARG A 185 10.86 -9.54 9.21
N LEU A 186 11.62 -9.00 8.26
CA LEU A 186 11.80 -7.55 8.12
C LEU A 186 10.48 -6.84 7.78
N ILE A 187 9.66 -7.39 6.87
CA ILE A 187 8.33 -6.85 6.54
C ILE A 187 7.39 -6.93 7.75
N ALA A 188 7.44 -8.01 8.53
CA ALA A 188 6.62 -8.13 9.73
C ALA A 188 6.99 -7.10 10.81
N LYS A 189 8.29 -6.84 11.00
CA LYS A 189 8.81 -5.87 11.98
C LYS A 189 8.55 -4.42 11.54
N LEU A 190 8.92 -4.06 10.31
CA LEU A 190 8.95 -2.67 9.83
C LEU A 190 7.67 -2.25 9.08
N GLY A 191 6.83 -3.22 8.70
CA GLY A 191 5.80 -3.02 7.69
C GLY A 191 6.38 -2.86 6.27
N LEU A 192 5.50 -2.81 5.26
CA LEU A 192 5.93 -2.75 3.87
C LEU A 192 6.68 -1.44 3.52
N GLY A 193 6.22 -0.31 4.08
CA GLY A 193 6.84 1.00 3.85
C GLY A 193 8.24 1.08 4.48
N GLY A 194 8.37 0.72 5.75
CA GLY A 194 9.66 0.71 6.43
C GLY A 194 10.64 -0.30 5.81
N PHE A 195 10.15 -1.45 5.35
CA PHE A 195 10.96 -2.40 4.58
C PHE A 195 11.45 -1.80 3.26
N ALA A 196 10.60 -1.08 2.53
CA ALA A 196 11.00 -0.44 1.26
C ALA A 196 12.11 0.60 1.50
N GLU A 197 11.96 1.46 2.51
CA GLU A 197 12.99 2.45 2.85
C GLU A 197 14.32 1.81 3.26
N LEU A 198 14.27 0.71 4.03
CA LEU A 198 15.45 -0.08 4.37
C LEU A 198 16.12 -0.64 3.11
N MET A 199 15.34 -1.28 2.24
CA MET A 199 15.85 -1.92 1.03
C MET A 199 16.43 -0.93 0.03
N ASP A 200 15.91 0.30 -0.03
CA ASP A 200 16.48 1.34 -0.90
C ASP A 200 17.93 1.66 -0.51
N ARG A 201 18.21 1.80 0.79
CA ARG A 201 19.57 2.05 1.30
C ARG A 201 20.46 0.83 1.22
N PHE A 202 19.93 -0.33 1.57
CA PHE A 202 20.64 -1.61 1.45
C PHE A 202 21.05 -1.89 -0.01
N ALA A 203 20.15 -1.73 -0.98
CA ALA A 203 20.47 -1.96 -2.39
C ALA A 203 21.46 -0.94 -2.94
N ALA A 204 21.43 0.31 -2.47
CA ALA A 204 22.44 1.30 -2.83
C ALA A 204 23.82 0.90 -2.30
N MET A 205 23.91 0.46 -1.04
CA MET A 205 25.14 -0.06 -0.44
C MET A 205 25.66 -1.29 -1.19
N GLU A 206 24.80 -2.28 -1.43
CA GLU A 206 25.14 -3.51 -2.16
C GLU A 206 25.75 -3.21 -3.54
N ARG A 207 25.19 -2.23 -4.27
CA ARG A 207 25.77 -1.80 -5.57
C ARG A 207 27.18 -1.24 -5.43
N GLN A 208 27.47 -0.49 -4.37
CA GLN A 208 28.83 0.03 -4.12
C GLN A 208 29.79 -1.10 -3.74
N VAL A 209 29.35 -2.06 -2.92
CA VAL A 209 30.10 -3.27 -2.60
C VAL A 209 30.42 -4.06 -3.88
N ASN A 210 29.42 -4.29 -4.74
CA ASN A 210 29.60 -4.98 -6.01
C ASN A 210 30.57 -4.27 -6.94
N ARG A 211 30.46 -2.94 -7.04
CA ARG A 211 31.36 -2.14 -7.87
C ARG A 211 32.79 -2.13 -7.34
N ALA A 212 32.97 -2.02 -6.02
CA ALA A 212 34.27 -2.11 -5.38
C ALA A 212 34.94 -3.47 -5.63
N TRP A 213 34.18 -4.56 -5.44
CA TRP A 213 34.65 -5.92 -5.67
C TRP A 213 35.08 -6.14 -7.13
N SER A 214 34.27 -5.74 -8.10
CA SER A 214 34.61 -5.86 -9.52
C SER A 214 35.82 -4.99 -9.91
N ALA A 215 35.86 -3.73 -9.48
CA ALA A 215 36.98 -2.84 -9.76
C ALA A 215 38.30 -3.37 -9.18
N ALA A 216 38.27 -3.91 -7.96
CA ALA A 216 39.44 -4.52 -7.33
C ALA A 216 39.88 -5.79 -8.07
N ALA A 217 38.95 -6.66 -8.47
CA ALA A 217 39.26 -7.85 -9.26
C ALA A 217 39.89 -7.52 -10.63
N ASP A 218 39.52 -6.38 -11.21
CA ASP A 218 40.08 -5.87 -12.47
C ASP A 218 41.37 -5.04 -12.29
N GLY A 219 41.83 -4.84 -11.05
CA GLY A 219 43.04 -4.05 -10.73
C GLY A 219 42.85 -2.53 -10.78
N VAL A 220 41.61 -2.04 -10.81
CA VAL A 220 41.25 -0.61 -10.85
C VAL A 220 41.12 -0.07 -9.41
N THR A 221 42.26 0.04 -8.71
CA THR A 221 42.31 0.33 -7.27
C THR A 221 41.61 1.61 -6.86
N GLU A 222 41.83 2.72 -7.58
CA GLU A 222 41.24 4.01 -7.21
C GLU A 222 39.71 3.97 -7.23
N GLU A 223 39.11 3.33 -8.23
CA GLU A 223 37.66 3.15 -8.31
C GLU A 223 37.16 2.25 -7.18
N ALA A 224 37.89 1.18 -6.87
CA ALA A 224 37.55 0.29 -5.77
C ALA A 224 37.51 1.04 -4.43
N LEU A 225 38.54 1.86 -4.14
CA LEU A 225 38.61 2.67 -2.92
C LEU A 225 37.46 3.69 -2.81
N ILE A 226 37.12 4.36 -3.91
CA ILE A 226 35.98 5.29 -3.96
C ILE A 226 34.68 4.57 -3.61
N CYS A 227 34.47 3.37 -4.16
CA CYS A 227 33.26 2.59 -3.92
C CYS A 227 33.19 2.04 -2.48
N VAL A 228 34.30 1.60 -1.89
CA VAL A 228 34.36 1.19 -0.47
C VAL A 228 33.94 2.34 0.45
N ARG A 229 34.53 3.54 0.27
CA ARG A 229 34.18 4.73 1.04
C ARG A 229 32.72 5.14 0.86
N ALA A 230 32.17 4.97 -0.34
CA ALA A 230 30.77 5.28 -0.62
C ALA A 230 29.80 4.27 0.02
N ALA A 231 30.22 3.03 0.25
CA ALA A 231 29.40 1.99 0.87
C ALA A 231 29.19 2.23 2.39
N ALA A 232 30.20 2.76 3.09
CA ALA A 232 30.16 2.96 4.55
C ALA A 232 28.96 3.80 5.05
N PRO A 233 28.69 5.02 4.56
CA PRO A 233 27.54 5.80 5.00
C PRO A 233 26.20 5.13 4.64
N LEU A 234 26.13 4.39 3.53
CA LEU A 234 24.92 3.66 3.14
C LEU A 234 24.65 2.47 4.08
N ALA A 235 25.70 1.80 4.56
CA ALA A 235 25.60 0.75 5.56
C ALA A 235 25.08 1.30 6.90
N ASP A 236 25.57 2.46 7.33
CA ASP A 236 25.09 3.14 8.54
C ASP A 236 23.61 3.55 8.42
N GLU A 237 23.21 4.11 7.27
CA GLU A 237 21.82 4.48 7.00
C GLU A 237 20.89 3.25 7.00
N ALA A 238 21.32 2.13 6.42
CA ALA A 238 20.57 0.88 6.42
C ALA A 238 20.44 0.28 7.84
N ALA A 239 21.52 0.25 8.61
CA ALA A 239 21.52 -0.23 9.99
C ALA A 239 20.62 0.63 10.90
N ALA A 240 20.65 1.96 10.75
CA ALA A 240 19.79 2.87 11.50
C ALA A 240 18.29 2.57 11.32
N LYS A 241 17.86 2.13 10.13
CA LYS A 241 16.47 1.75 9.83
C LYS A 241 16.02 0.46 10.53
N LEU A 242 16.94 -0.36 11.01
CA LEU A 242 16.64 -1.59 11.76
C LEU A 242 16.51 -1.36 13.28
N GLY A 243 17.15 -0.29 13.78
CA GLY A 243 17.18 0.10 15.20
C GLY A 243 16.04 1.04 15.63
N THR A 244 15.33 1.66 14.68
CA THR A 244 14.09 2.42 14.90
C THR A 244 12.86 1.54 14.93
#